data_AF-A0A1F2X4E5-F1
#
_entry.id   AF-A0A1F2X4E5-F1
#
_cell.length_a   1.000
_cell.length_b   1.000
_cell.length_c   1.000
_cell.angle_alpha   90.00
_cell.angle_beta   90.00
_cell.angle_gamma   90.00
#
_symmetry.space_group_name_H-M   'P 1'
#
loop_
_entity.id
_entity.type
_entity.pdbx_description
1 polymer ?
#
loop_
_entity_poly.entity_id
_entity_poly.type
_entity_poly.pdbx_seq_one_letter_code
_entity_poly.pdbx_strand_id
1 'polypeptide(L)'
;MPDVWVLDSDGSSRSALAREWYHEIFRRRWELLDRALKHHEAGAFEASVLIVLAQMDGIAVDVTGDRDQSFFKGFDHLEDDRTLAGHPEGLKAIARLMSRDVKATTSSGELRRHGIVHGRELGYDTRENSTRAFAALFNLIEWAQPRMQERARRWLQEGRDRWAGSDELDEDGRRRDRRGFDDAKVLVTRLVTVQTAHFEKRGCYARTIDELLGHSAWSDVIEVSSDDVDLATNTDASEFWLHVVTPTGFVFGSAGRGGDPVGWFYAGVRAPVGGISDDDWRHAARDPAHIEW
;
A
#
# COMPACT_ATOMS: atom_id res chain seq x y z
N MET A 1 15.50 20.37 -13.27
CA MET A 1 14.59 19.30 -12.81
C MET A 1 14.80 18.13 -13.73
N PRO A 2 15.13 16.92 -13.27
CA PRO A 2 15.20 15.81 -14.18
C PRO A 2 13.78 15.40 -14.57
N ASP A 3 13.58 15.23 -15.88
CA ASP A 3 12.38 14.75 -16.53
C ASP A 3 12.03 13.33 -16.06
N VAL A 4 11.14 13.20 -15.08
CA VAL A 4 10.59 11.90 -14.61
C VAL A 4 9.50 11.35 -15.55
N TRP A 5 9.18 12.06 -16.64
CA TRP A 5 8.09 11.69 -17.56
C TRP A 5 8.54 11.31 -18.98
N VAL A 6 9.83 11.12 -19.24
CA VAL A 6 10.27 10.46 -20.47
C VAL A 6 10.19 8.94 -20.26
N LEU A 7 9.13 8.34 -20.82
CA LEU A 7 9.06 6.91 -21.06
C LEU A 7 10.14 6.53 -22.08
N ASP A 8 11.29 6.06 -21.60
CA ASP A 8 12.27 5.35 -22.42
C ASP A 8 12.09 3.83 -22.29
N SER A 9 12.37 3.16 -23.39
CA SER A 9 12.00 1.77 -23.75
C SER A 9 12.49 0.62 -22.84
N ASP A 10 13.24 0.86 -21.77
CA ASP A 10 13.88 -0.21 -20.97
C ASP A 10 13.29 -0.45 -19.56
N GLY A 11 12.35 0.40 -19.10
CA GLY A 11 11.78 0.54 -17.74
C GLY A 11 11.58 -0.68 -16.81
N SER A 12 12.66 -1.35 -16.43
CA SER A 12 12.69 -2.46 -15.48
C SER A 12 13.31 -2.04 -14.14
N SER A 13 14.33 -1.18 -14.12
CA SER A 13 14.94 -0.63 -12.90
C SER A 13 14.16 0.57 -12.34
N ARG A 14 13.47 1.35 -13.18
CA ARG A 14 12.79 2.58 -12.75
C ARG A 14 11.46 2.37 -12.04
N SER A 15 10.79 1.22 -12.18
CA SER A 15 9.49 0.99 -11.52
C SER A 15 9.65 0.66 -10.03
N ALA A 16 10.61 -0.20 -9.66
CA ALA A 16 10.97 -0.45 -8.27
C ALA A 16 11.51 0.82 -7.62
N LEU A 17 12.45 1.52 -8.29
CA LEU A 17 12.97 2.81 -7.84
C LEU A 17 11.87 3.88 -7.71
N ALA A 18 10.89 3.92 -8.61
CA ALA A 18 9.75 4.84 -8.49
C ALA A 18 8.90 4.48 -7.26
N ARG A 19 8.64 3.18 -7.02
CA ARG A 19 7.86 2.71 -5.88
C ARG A 19 8.54 3.02 -4.55
N GLU A 20 9.84 2.76 -4.48
CA GLU A 20 10.70 3.10 -3.34
C GLU A 20 10.80 4.61 -3.14
N TRP A 21 10.93 5.37 -4.23
CA TRP A 21 10.96 6.83 -4.19
C TRP A 21 9.62 7.43 -3.75
N TYR A 22 8.49 6.89 -4.22
CA TYR A 22 7.16 7.28 -3.73
C TYR A 22 7.03 6.95 -2.25
N HIS A 23 7.44 5.74 -1.83
CA HIS A 23 7.42 5.35 -0.43
C HIS A 23 8.31 6.26 0.44
N GLU A 24 9.49 6.64 -0.06
CA GLU A 24 10.40 7.60 0.59
C GLU A 24 9.74 8.98 0.73
N ILE A 25 9.13 9.49 -0.33
CA ILE A 25 8.45 10.79 -0.30
C ILE A 25 7.28 10.77 0.68
N PHE A 26 6.43 9.74 0.64
CA PHE A 26 5.31 9.65 1.57
C PHE A 26 5.78 9.51 3.01
N ARG A 27 6.84 8.73 3.26
CA ARG A 27 7.48 8.66 4.58
C ARG A 27 7.98 10.03 5.01
N ARG A 28 8.65 10.76 4.13
CA ARG A 28 9.17 12.09 4.43
C ARG A 28 8.07 13.13 4.67
N ARG A 29 6.94 13.05 3.93
CA ARG A 29 5.74 13.86 4.18
C ARG A 29 5.15 13.56 5.55
N TRP A 30 5.03 12.28 5.90
CA TRP A 30 4.56 11.85 7.21
C TRP A 30 5.41 12.43 8.35
N GLU A 31 6.75 12.36 8.24
CA GLU A 31 7.66 12.96 9.24
C GLU A 31 7.50 14.49 9.38
N LEU A 32 7.18 15.20 8.31
CA LEU A 32 6.90 16.63 8.37
C LEU A 32 5.56 16.92 9.05
N LEU A 33 4.52 16.15 8.71
CA LEU A 33 3.20 16.28 9.33
C LEU A 33 3.19 15.89 10.82
N ASP A 34 3.93 14.83 11.19
CA ASP A 34 4.14 14.44 12.58
C ASP A 34 4.86 15.54 13.37
N ARG A 35 5.87 16.20 12.79
CA ARG A 35 6.49 17.38 13.41
C ARG A 35 5.52 18.54 13.54
N ALA A 36 4.69 18.80 12.52
CA ALA A 36 3.68 19.84 12.60
C ALA A 36 2.67 19.58 13.73
N LEU A 37 2.31 18.32 13.97
CA LEU A 37 1.43 17.92 15.06
C LEU A 37 2.11 18.14 16.41
N LYS A 38 3.36 17.72 16.56
CA LYS A 38 4.15 17.99 17.77
C LYS A 38 4.27 19.48 18.07
N HIS A 39 4.46 20.31 17.04
CA HIS A 39 4.44 21.76 17.18
C HIS A 39 3.08 22.29 17.65
N HIS A 40 1.97 21.77 17.12
CA HIS A 40 0.63 22.11 17.59
C HIS A 40 0.45 21.78 19.08
N GLU A 41 0.83 20.57 19.48
CA GLU A 41 0.71 20.10 20.87
C GLU A 41 1.56 20.93 21.83
N ALA A 42 2.75 21.36 21.40
CA ALA A 42 3.66 22.20 22.17
C ALA A 42 3.28 23.69 22.17
N GLY A 43 2.25 24.10 21.42
CA GLY A 43 1.83 25.50 21.31
C GLY A 43 2.66 26.35 20.33
N ALA A 44 3.56 25.74 19.57
CA ALA A 44 4.34 26.39 18.50
C ALA A 44 3.53 26.46 17.20
N PHE A 45 2.44 27.22 17.22
CA PHE A 45 1.45 27.24 16.14
C PHE A 45 1.99 27.86 14.85
N GLU A 46 2.92 28.79 14.92
CA GLU A 46 3.59 29.43 13.79
C GLU A 46 4.27 28.39 12.89
N ALA A 47 5.00 27.46 13.49
CA ALA A 47 5.66 26.38 12.77
C ALA A 47 4.65 25.34 12.26
N SER A 48 3.70 24.96 13.11
CA SER A 48 2.67 23.98 12.78
C SER A 48 1.86 24.39 11.55
N VAL A 49 1.32 25.62 11.54
CA VAL A 49 0.51 26.15 10.42
C VAL A 49 1.32 26.15 9.13
N LEU A 50 2.54 26.69 9.14
CA LEU A 50 3.37 26.78 7.93
C LEU A 50 3.70 25.41 7.33
N ILE A 51 4.04 24.44 8.17
CA ILE A 51 4.36 23.09 7.69
C ILE A 51 3.12 22.45 7.04
N VAL A 52 1.96 22.53 7.69
CA VAL A 52 0.71 21.96 7.16
C VAL A 52 0.34 22.60 5.82
N LEU A 53 0.33 23.94 5.73
CA LEU A 53 0.02 24.65 4.49
C LEU A 53 0.98 24.25 3.35
N ALA A 54 2.27 24.09 3.63
CA ALA A 54 3.24 23.66 2.63
C ALA A 54 2.99 22.22 2.15
N GLN A 55 2.57 21.32 3.05
CA GLN A 55 2.27 19.93 2.67
C GLN A 55 1.00 19.83 1.81
N MET A 56 -0.01 20.65 2.08
CA MET A 56 -1.27 20.64 1.32
C MET A 56 -1.04 20.91 -0.18
N ASP A 57 -0.24 21.92 -0.53
CA ASP A 57 0.09 22.21 -1.93
C ASP A 57 0.78 21.02 -2.60
N GLY A 58 1.77 20.44 -1.93
CA GLY A 58 2.52 19.32 -2.47
C GLY A 58 1.68 18.07 -2.68
N ILE A 59 0.78 17.74 -1.73
CA ILE A 59 -0.11 16.58 -1.84
C ILE A 59 -1.04 16.74 -3.04
N ALA A 60 -1.66 17.91 -3.22
CA ALA A 60 -2.55 18.16 -4.35
C ALA A 60 -1.82 17.95 -5.69
N VAL A 61 -0.61 18.51 -5.84
CA VAL A 61 0.21 18.34 -7.04
C VAL A 61 0.64 16.89 -7.26
N ASP A 62 1.00 16.15 -6.22
CA ASP A 62 1.39 14.74 -6.34
C ASP A 62 0.21 13.89 -6.84
N VAL A 63 -0.99 14.17 -6.34
CA VAL A 63 -2.23 13.46 -6.71
C VAL A 63 -2.63 13.76 -8.15
N THR A 64 -2.64 15.03 -8.54
CA THR A 64 -3.07 15.49 -9.87
C THR A 64 -2.03 15.27 -10.95
N GLY A 65 -0.74 15.30 -10.58
CA GLY A 65 0.38 15.31 -11.52
C GLY A 65 0.57 16.66 -12.23
N ASP A 66 -0.21 17.69 -11.88
CA ASP A 66 -0.20 19.00 -12.52
C ASP A 66 0.12 20.10 -11.50
N ARG A 67 1.16 20.89 -11.76
CA ARG A 67 1.60 21.99 -10.88
C ARG A 67 0.61 23.15 -10.84
N ASP A 68 -0.23 23.28 -11.85
CA ASP A 68 -1.28 24.29 -11.87
C ASP A 68 -2.53 23.86 -11.07
N GLN A 69 -2.57 22.59 -10.65
CA GLN A 69 -3.60 21.98 -9.81
C GLN A 69 -3.06 21.68 -8.40
N SER A 70 -2.71 22.74 -7.69
CA SER A 70 -2.31 22.71 -6.27
C SER A 70 -3.46 23.10 -5.35
N PHE A 71 -3.34 22.88 -4.05
CA PHE A 71 -4.41 23.23 -3.13
C PHE A 71 -4.77 24.73 -3.16
N PHE A 72 -3.77 25.62 -3.30
CA PHE A 72 -4.01 27.07 -3.35
C PHE A 72 -4.08 27.65 -4.78
N LYS A 73 -4.21 26.83 -5.84
CA LYS A 73 -4.29 27.29 -7.23
C LYS A 73 -5.21 26.41 -8.09
N GLY A 74 -6.07 27.04 -8.90
CA GLY A 74 -6.86 26.34 -9.91
C GLY A 74 -7.86 25.35 -9.33
N PHE A 75 -8.84 25.82 -8.54
CA PHE A 75 -9.61 25.00 -7.59
C PHE A 75 -10.59 23.95 -8.16
N ASP A 76 -10.81 23.91 -9.47
CA ASP A 76 -11.86 23.05 -10.05
C ASP A 76 -11.53 21.55 -9.94
N HIS A 77 -10.25 21.19 -9.89
CA HIS A 77 -9.82 19.80 -9.67
C HIS A 77 -10.20 19.25 -8.29
N LEU A 78 -10.52 20.11 -7.33
CA LEU A 78 -10.87 19.73 -5.96
C LEU A 78 -12.33 19.26 -5.82
N GLU A 79 -13.14 19.36 -6.88
CA GLU A 79 -14.52 18.86 -6.90
C GLU A 79 -14.59 17.39 -7.38
N ASP A 80 -15.44 16.59 -6.73
CA ASP A 80 -15.89 15.27 -7.21
C ASP A 80 -17.13 14.77 -6.45
N ASP A 81 -17.77 13.74 -7.03
CA ASP A 81 -18.93 13.06 -6.46
C ASP A 81 -18.56 11.79 -5.66
N ARG A 82 -17.26 11.54 -5.43
CA ARG A 82 -16.75 10.32 -4.75
C ARG A 82 -16.55 10.53 -3.25
N THR A 83 -16.38 11.78 -2.82
CA THR A 83 -15.90 12.15 -1.49
C THR A 83 -16.76 13.26 -0.90
N LEU A 84 -16.83 13.32 0.43
CA LEU A 84 -17.56 14.40 1.09
C LEU A 84 -16.82 15.74 0.91
N ALA A 85 -15.49 15.72 0.99
CA ALA A 85 -14.69 16.91 0.74
C ALA A 85 -14.77 17.38 -0.72
N GLY A 86 -15.00 16.48 -1.68
CA GLY A 86 -15.18 16.78 -3.10
C GLY A 86 -16.45 17.58 -3.43
N HIS A 87 -17.40 17.72 -2.50
CA HIS A 87 -18.58 18.54 -2.72
C HIS A 87 -18.19 20.00 -3.06
N PRO A 88 -18.91 20.74 -3.93
CA PRO A 88 -18.59 22.13 -4.30
C PRO A 88 -18.43 23.10 -3.12
N GLU A 89 -19.13 22.83 -2.02
CA GLU A 89 -19.06 23.60 -0.76
C GLU A 89 -18.04 23.06 0.25
N GLY A 90 -17.35 21.97 -0.08
CA GLY A 90 -16.31 21.35 0.73
C GLY A 90 -14.93 21.96 0.47
N LEU A 91 -14.03 21.13 -0.07
CA LEU A 91 -12.60 21.42 -0.20
C LEU A 91 -12.32 22.65 -1.06
N LYS A 92 -13.07 22.83 -2.15
CA LYS A 92 -12.96 24.00 -3.02
C LYS A 92 -13.32 25.31 -2.30
N ALA A 93 -14.34 25.29 -1.46
CA ALA A 93 -14.72 26.47 -0.67
C ALA A 93 -13.64 26.80 0.37
N ILE A 94 -13.10 25.79 1.05
CA ILE A 94 -11.98 25.93 1.99
C ILE A 94 -10.74 26.51 1.29
N ALA A 95 -10.35 25.93 0.15
CA ALA A 95 -9.21 26.39 -0.64
C ALA A 95 -9.36 27.85 -1.06
N ARG A 96 -10.55 28.26 -1.54
CA ARG A 96 -10.85 29.65 -1.89
C ARG A 96 -10.75 30.60 -0.69
N LEU A 97 -11.24 30.19 0.47
CA LEU A 97 -11.17 31.00 1.70
C LEU A 97 -9.72 31.22 2.13
N MET A 98 -8.93 30.15 2.15
CA MET A 98 -7.52 30.19 2.57
C MET A 98 -6.60 30.85 1.54
N SER A 99 -7.02 30.92 0.26
CA SER A 99 -6.27 31.57 -0.83
C SER A 99 -6.59 33.07 -0.98
N ARG A 100 -7.48 33.64 -0.16
CA ARG A 100 -7.83 35.06 -0.24
C ARG A 100 -6.59 35.94 -0.06
N ASP A 101 -6.45 36.91 -0.96
CA ASP A 101 -5.35 37.87 -0.93
C ASP A 101 -5.43 38.80 0.30
N VAL A 102 -4.27 39.22 0.78
CA VAL A 102 -4.11 40.14 1.91
C VAL A 102 -3.47 41.42 1.39
N LYS A 103 -4.26 42.47 1.21
CA LYS A 103 -3.82 43.74 0.57
C LYS A 103 -2.97 44.65 1.45
N ALA A 104 -2.93 44.45 2.75
CA ALA A 104 -2.13 45.23 3.69
C ALA A 104 -1.65 44.34 4.83
N THR A 105 -0.50 44.65 5.42
CA THR A 105 -0.01 43.92 6.59
C THR A 105 -1.01 44.09 7.75
N THR A 106 -1.34 42.98 8.39
CA THR A 106 -2.38 42.85 9.42
C THR A 106 -1.98 41.78 10.44
N SER A 107 -2.63 41.80 11.59
CA SER A 107 -2.53 40.79 12.66
C SER A 107 -3.92 40.27 13.01
N SER A 108 -4.75 40.03 12.00
CA SER A 108 -6.17 39.69 12.18
C SER A 108 -6.38 38.25 12.66
N GLY A 109 -5.37 37.40 12.47
CA GLY A 109 -5.45 35.98 12.79
C GLY A 109 -6.29 35.19 11.80
N GLU A 110 -6.47 35.67 10.58
CA GLU A 110 -7.11 34.91 9.52
C GLU A 110 -6.14 33.89 8.90
N LEU A 111 -6.62 32.67 8.62
CA LEU A 111 -5.82 31.63 7.95
C LEU A 111 -5.74 31.88 6.43
N ARG A 112 -4.99 32.91 6.03
CA ARG A 112 -4.78 33.28 4.61
C ARG A 112 -3.36 32.97 4.18
N ARG A 113 -3.18 31.88 3.42
CA ARG A 113 -1.86 31.36 3.04
C ARG A 113 -0.97 32.40 2.38
N HIS A 114 -1.50 33.19 1.45
CA HIS A 114 -0.73 34.24 0.78
C HIS A 114 -0.20 35.28 1.78
N GLY A 115 -1.07 35.78 2.66
CA GLY A 115 -0.68 36.72 3.71
C GLY A 115 0.39 36.15 4.65
N ILE A 116 0.20 34.92 5.12
CA ILE A 116 1.10 34.24 6.05
C ILE A 116 2.49 34.05 5.43
N VAL A 117 2.57 33.44 4.24
CA VAL A 117 3.85 33.12 3.57
C VAL A 117 4.62 34.39 3.20
N HIS A 118 3.93 35.48 2.88
CA HIS A 118 4.55 36.77 2.57
C HIS A 118 4.77 37.68 3.78
N GLY A 119 4.47 37.24 5.01
CA GLY A 119 4.67 38.03 6.23
C GLY A 119 3.72 39.24 6.35
N ARG A 120 2.54 39.17 5.72
CA ARG A 120 1.50 40.20 5.75
C ARG A 120 0.34 39.86 6.68
N GLU A 121 0.20 38.61 7.09
CA GLU A 121 -0.68 38.23 8.20
C GLU A 121 0.22 37.75 9.35
N LEU A 122 0.23 38.50 10.45
CA LEU A 122 1.16 38.32 11.57
C LEU A 122 0.52 37.62 12.77
N GLY A 123 -0.81 37.53 12.84
CA GLY A 123 -1.54 36.93 13.97
C GLY A 123 -1.99 35.50 13.71
N TYR A 124 -1.42 34.80 12.72
CA TYR A 124 -1.89 33.48 12.30
C TYR A 124 -1.51 32.35 13.26
N ASP A 125 -0.56 32.59 14.16
CA ASP A 125 0.06 31.66 15.10
C ASP A 125 -0.84 31.33 16.30
N THR A 126 -2.08 30.92 16.01
CA THR A 126 -3.07 30.56 17.02
C THR A 126 -3.39 29.08 16.98
N ARG A 127 -3.82 28.56 18.14
CA ARG A 127 -4.34 27.19 18.25
C ARG A 127 -5.46 26.93 17.25
N GLU A 128 -6.37 27.89 17.13
CA GLU A 128 -7.51 27.81 16.23
C GLU A 128 -7.08 27.67 14.76
N ASN A 129 -6.14 28.49 14.29
CA ASN A 129 -5.64 28.39 12.93
C ASN A 129 -4.86 27.12 12.66
N SER A 130 -4.06 26.67 13.63
CA SER A 130 -3.37 25.39 13.52
C SER A 130 -4.37 24.23 13.42
N THR A 131 -5.42 24.21 14.25
CA THR A 131 -6.51 23.22 14.14
C THR A 131 -7.23 23.30 12.79
N ARG A 132 -7.55 24.52 12.31
CA ARG A 132 -8.20 24.73 11.00
C ARG A 132 -7.32 24.25 9.84
N ALA A 133 -6.01 24.44 9.93
CA ALA A 133 -5.06 23.95 8.92
C ALA A 133 -5.07 22.41 8.88
N PHE A 134 -5.04 21.73 10.02
CA PHE A 134 -5.17 20.27 10.08
C PHE A 134 -6.53 19.78 9.56
N ALA A 135 -7.63 20.46 9.93
CA ALA A 135 -8.95 20.12 9.41
C ALA A 135 -8.99 20.21 7.87
N ALA A 136 -8.40 21.26 7.29
CA ALA A 136 -8.28 21.39 5.84
C ALA A 136 -7.41 20.29 5.22
N LEU A 137 -6.30 19.92 5.86
CA LEU A 137 -5.44 18.80 5.45
C LEU A 137 -6.20 17.46 5.46
N PHE A 138 -7.02 17.17 6.48
CA PHE A 138 -7.80 15.93 6.53
C PHE A 138 -8.83 15.86 5.40
N ASN A 139 -9.50 16.97 5.09
CA ASN A 139 -10.39 17.03 3.93
C ASN A 139 -9.62 16.81 2.61
N LEU A 140 -8.41 17.35 2.49
CA LEU A 140 -7.56 17.10 1.33
C LEU A 140 -7.15 15.62 1.22
N ILE A 141 -6.83 14.96 2.35
CA ILE A 141 -6.47 13.53 2.36
C ILE A 141 -7.67 12.67 1.95
N GLU A 142 -8.87 12.97 2.46
CA GLU A 142 -10.10 12.24 2.09
C GLU A 142 -10.39 12.36 0.59
N TRP A 143 -10.27 13.56 0.03
CA TRP A 143 -10.34 13.79 -1.42
C TRP A 143 -9.24 13.07 -2.22
N ALA A 144 -8.01 13.03 -1.70
CA ALA A 144 -6.85 12.46 -2.37
C ALA A 144 -6.87 10.93 -2.41
N GLN A 145 -7.38 10.29 -1.35
CA GLN A 145 -7.31 8.85 -1.14
C GLN A 145 -7.85 8.01 -2.32
N PRO A 146 -9.07 8.22 -2.84
CA PRO A 146 -9.57 7.42 -3.96
C PRO A 146 -8.76 7.60 -5.24
N ARG A 147 -8.23 8.82 -5.49
CA ARG A 147 -7.37 9.10 -6.65
C ARG A 147 -6.03 8.40 -6.55
N MET A 148 -5.42 8.42 -5.36
CA MET A 148 -4.18 7.71 -5.10
C MET A 148 -4.35 6.20 -5.25
N GLN A 149 -5.46 5.64 -4.75
CA GLN A 149 -5.79 4.22 -4.91
C GLN A 149 -5.99 3.85 -6.38
N GLU A 150 -6.72 4.65 -7.14
CA GLU A 150 -6.92 4.43 -8.58
C GLU A 150 -5.59 4.46 -9.34
N ARG A 151 -4.75 5.45 -9.03
CA ARG A 151 -3.41 5.57 -9.64
C ARG A 151 -2.50 4.40 -9.27
N ALA A 152 -2.51 3.96 -8.01
CA ALA A 152 -1.78 2.79 -7.57
C ALA A 152 -2.26 1.53 -8.28
N ARG A 153 -3.58 1.32 -8.41
CA ARG A 153 -4.16 0.20 -9.17
C ARG A 153 -3.76 0.23 -10.64
N ARG A 154 -3.84 1.39 -11.29
CA ARG A 154 -3.43 1.55 -12.70
C ARG A 154 -1.95 1.23 -12.88
N TRP A 155 -1.10 1.75 -12.01
CA TRP A 155 0.33 1.48 -12.04
C TRP A 155 0.66 0.00 -11.83
N LEU A 156 -0.03 -0.66 -10.89
CA LEU A 156 0.08 -2.11 -10.69
C LEU A 156 -0.38 -2.87 -11.93
N GLN A 157 -1.48 -2.46 -12.56
CA GLN A 157 -1.99 -3.09 -13.78
C GLN A 157 -1.03 -2.92 -14.97
N GLU A 158 -0.52 -1.70 -15.21
CA GLU A 158 0.47 -1.43 -16.26
C GLU A 158 1.75 -2.24 -16.05
N GLY A 159 2.21 -2.34 -14.80
CA GLY A 159 3.34 -3.20 -14.45
C GLY A 159 3.04 -4.68 -14.71
N ARG A 160 1.85 -5.15 -14.33
CA ARG A 160 1.39 -6.52 -14.60
C ARG A 160 1.33 -6.82 -16.09
N ASP A 161 0.72 -5.94 -16.89
CA ASP A 161 0.55 -6.12 -18.34
C ASP A 161 1.90 -6.11 -19.06
N ARG A 162 2.83 -5.25 -18.63
CA ARG A 162 4.17 -5.13 -19.22
C ARG A 162 5.00 -6.42 -19.07
N TRP A 163 4.92 -7.06 -17.91
CA TRP A 163 5.74 -8.23 -17.60
C TRP A 163 4.97 -9.55 -17.72
N ALA A 164 3.72 -9.52 -18.14
CA ALA A 164 2.89 -10.71 -18.28
C ALA A 164 3.56 -11.79 -19.16
N GLY A 165 3.81 -12.96 -18.57
CA GLY A 165 4.43 -14.10 -19.23
C GLY A 165 5.97 -14.06 -19.24
N SER A 166 6.59 -13.07 -18.61
CA SER A 166 8.04 -12.96 -18.53
C SER A 166 8.62 -13.77 -17.37
N ASP A 167 9.72 -14.47 -17.64
CA ASP A 167 10.56 -15.13 -16.63
C ASP A 167 11.68 -14.22 -16.09
N GLU A 168 11.73 -12.95 -16.52
CA GLU A 168 12.79 -12.03 -16.12
C GLU A 168 12.79 -11.76 -14.61
N LEU A 169 14.00 -11.61 -14.08
CA LEU A 169 14.25 -11.22 -12.70
C LEU A 169 14.58 -9.72 -12.62
N ASP A 170 14.26 -9.10 -11.49
CA ASP A 170 14.70 -7.76 -11.13
C ASP A 170 16.12 -7.77 -10.52
N GLU A 171 16.60 -6.59 -10.14
CA GLU A 171 17.96 -6.43 -9.59
C GLU A 171 18.16 -7.17 -8.26
N ASP A 172 17.08 -7.41 -7.52
CA ASP A 172 17.11 -8.20 -6.29
C ASP A 172 17.05 -9.71 -6.57
N GLY A 173 16.75 -10.13 -7.81
CA GLY A 173 16.56 -11.53 -8.18
C GLY A 173 15.13 -12.01 -8.03
N ARG A 174 14.15 -11.11 -7.92
CA ARG A 174 12.72 -11.44 -7.90
C ARG A 174 12.11 -11.44 -9.29
N ARG A 175 11.15 -12.31 -9.58
CA ARG A 175 10.40 -12.32 -10.84
C ARG A 175 9.64 -11.02 -11.03
N ARG A 176 9.70 -10.52 -12.27
CA ARG A 176 8.97 -9.33 -12.72
C ARG A 176 7.50 -9.63 -12.94
N ASP A 177 7.16 -10.80 -13.49
CA ASP A 177 5.78 -11.30 -13.48
C ASP A 177 5.45 -11.92 -12.12
N ARG A 178 4.57 -11.24 -11.37
CA ARG A 178 4.13 -11.67 -10.04
C ARG A 178 2.63 -11.91 -9.96
N ARG A 179 1.96 -12.15 -11.09
CA ARG A 179 0.51 -12.43 -11.11
C ARG A 179 0.21 -13.65 -10.24
N GLY A 180 -0.80 -13.54 -9.39
CA GLY A 180 -1.21 -14.54 -8.40
C GLY A 180 -0.29 -14.74 -7.20
N PHE A 181 0.83 -14.02 -7.06
CA PHE A 181 1.77 -14.24 -5.94
C PHE A 181 1.15 -13.90 -4.59
N ASP A 182 0.55 -12.71 -4.46
CA ASP A 182 -0.06 -12.26 -3.21
C ASP A 182 -1.26 -13.14 -2.83
N ASP A 183 -2.12 -13.43 -3.81
CA ASP A 183 -3.25 -14.34 -3.71
C ASP A 183 -2.83 -15.74 -3.22
N ALA A 184 -1.79 -16.31 -3.84
CA ALA A 184 -1.25 -17.61 -3.44
C ALA A 184 -0.69 -17.59 -2.01
N LYS A 185 0.08 -16.56 -1.63
CA LYS A 185 0.62 -16.44 -0.26
C LYS A 185 -0.47 -16.31 0.80
N VAL A 186 -1.49 -15.48 0.54
CA VAL A 186 -2.65 -15.31 1.42
C VAL A 186 -3.38 -16.64 1.59
N LEU A 187 -3.63 -17.33 0.47
CA LEU A 187 -4.31 -18.62 0.47
C LEU A 187 -3.51 -19.70 1.22
N VAL A 188 -2.21 -19.83 0.95
CA VAL A 188 -1.31 -20.75 1.67
C VAL A 188 -1.35 -20.46 3.18
N THR A 189 -1.19 -19.20 3.58
CA THR A 189 -1.20 -18.79 5.00
C THR A 189 -2.53 -19.15 5.67
N ARG A 190 -3.65 -18.91 4.98
CA ARG A 190 -4.99 -19.26 5.47
C ARG A 190 -5.14 -20.76 5.63
N LEU A 191 -4.76 -21.55 4.62
CA LEU A 191 -4.86 -23.02 4.66
C LEU A 191 -4.02 -23.62 5.79
N VAL A 192 -2.80 -23.13 6.00
CA VAL A 192 -1.94 -23.54 7.13
C VAL A 192 -2.59 -23.24 8.47
N THR A 193 -3.19 -22.05 8.60
CA THR A 193 -3.90 -21.65 9.83
C THR A 193 -5.04 -22.61 10.14
N VAL A 194 -5.83 -22.97 9.12
CA VAL A 194 -6.95 -23.91 9.28
C VAL A 194 -6.45 -25.34 9.52
N GLN A 195 -5.38 -25.78 8.86
CA GLN A 195 -4.75 -27.08 9.11
C GLN A 195 -4.27 -27.22 10.56
N THR A 196 -3.64 -26.18 11.08
CA THR A 196 -3.17 -26.14 12.48
C THR A 196 -4.36 -26.28 13.44
N ALA A 197 -5.42 -25.50 13.24
CA ALA A 197 -6.63 -25.59 14.04
C ALA A 197 -7.35 -26.94 13.91
N HIS A 198 -7.29 -27.58 12.73
CA HIS A 198 -7.84 -28.92 12.51
C HIS A 198 -7.05 -29.97 13.30
N PHE A 199 -5.72 -29.92 13.22
CA PHE A 199 -4.82 -30.82 13.93
C PHE A 199 -5.01 -30.73 15.44
N GLU A 200 -5.08 -29.53 16.01
CA GLU A 200 -5.33 -29.31 17.44
C GLU A 200 -6.62 -29.99 17.93
N LYS A 201 -7.66 -30.06 17.08
CA LYS A 201 -8.96 -30.65 17.42
C LYS A 201 -9.04 -32.15 17.19
N ARG A 202 -8.34 -32.66 16.17
CA ARG A 202 -8.52 -34.04 15.67
C ARG A 202 -7.31 -34.93 15.94
N GLY A 203 -6.15 -34.36 16.27
CA GLY A 203 -4.88 -35.07 16.43
C GLY A 203 -4.26 -35.54 15.12
N CYS A 204 -4.80 -35.12 13.97
CA CYS A 204 -4.29 -35.41 12.62
C CYS A 204 -4.63 -34.25 11.68
N TYR A 205 -3.86 -34.08 10.61
CA TYR A 205 -4.13 -33.07 9.58
C TYR A 205 -5.27 -33.51 8.66
N ALA A 206 -5.96 -32.53 8.08
CA ALA A 206 -6.99 -32.78 7.07
C ALA A 206 -6.35 -33.30 5.78
N ARG A 207 -7.03 -34.21 5.10
CA ARG A 207 -6.52 -34.86 3.88
C ARG A 207 -6.99 -34.19 2.60
N THR A 208 -8.05 -33.39 2.67
CA THR A 208 -8.63 -32.71 1.52
C THR A 208 -8.91 -31.25 1.85
N ILE A 209 -9.01 -30.41 0.81
CA ILE A 209 -9.33 -28.99 0.98
C ILE A 209 -10.77 -28.83 1.49
N ASP A 210 -11.70 -29.69 1.04
CA ASP A 210 -13.10 -29.70 1.49
C ASP A 210 -13.24 -29.95 3.01
N GLU A 211 -12.33 -30.71 3.61
CA GLU A 211 -12.29 -30.92 5.06
C GLU A 211 -11.84 -29.68 5.84
N LEU A 212 -11.09 -28.77 5.19
CA LEU A 212 -10.59 -27.53 5.77
C LEU A 212 -11.54 -26.36 5.53
N LEU A 213 -12.01 -26.22 4.30
CA LEU A 213 -12.68 -25.05 3.80
C LEU A 213 -14.09 -25.42 3.33
N GLY A 214 -15.11 -24.81 3.94
CA GLY A 214 -16.44 -24.78 3.33
C GLY A 214 -16.45 -23.95 2.04
N HIS A 215 -17.55 -23.99 1.28
CA HIS A 215 -17.69 -23.29 -0.02
C HIS A 215 -17.43 -21.77 0.03
N SER A 216 -17.40 -21.14 1.21
CA SER A 216 -17.20 -19.70 1.40
C SER A 216 -15.73 -19.26 1.55
N ALA A 217 -14.76 -20.16 1.44
CA ALA A 217 -13.35 -19.80 1.69
C ALA A 217 -12.61 -19.19 0.51
N TRP A 218 -13.20 -19.25 -0.69
CA TRP A 218 -12.60 -18.80 -1.94
C TRP A 218 -12.97 -17.36 -2.32
N SER A 219 -13.79 -16.68 -1.52
CA SER A 219 -14.34 -15.35 -1.87
C SER A 219 -13.31 -14.23 -1.96
N ASP A 220 -12.14 -14.42 -1.35
CA ASP A 220 -11.14 -13.37 -1.15
C ASP A 220 -9.93 -13.51 -2.09
N VAL A 221 -9.95 -14.51 -2.97
CA VAL A 221 -8.87 -14.83 -3.92
C VAL A 221 -9.41 -14.66 -5.34
N ILE A 222 -8.68 -13.94 -6.19
CA ILE A 222 -9.18 -13.50 -7.50
C ILE A 222 -8.46 -14.24 -8.64
N GLU A 223 -7.16 -14.46 -8.49
CA GLU A 223 -6.30 -14.98 -9.57
C GLU A 223 -5.94 -16.46 -9.42
N VAL A 224 -6.35 -17.10 -8.32
CA VAL A 224 -6.08 -18.52 -8.03
C VAL A 224 -7.39 -19.21 -7.68
N SER A 225 -7.60 -20.40 -8.21
CA SER A 225 -8.79 -21.23 -8.02
C SER A 225 -8.52 -22.45 -7.13
N SER A 226 -9.56 -23.23 -6.84
CA SER A 226 -9.42 -24.50 -6.11
C SER A 226 -8.54 -25.51 -6.84
N ASP A 227 -8.55 -25.49 -8.17
CA ASP A 227 -7.83 -26.44 -9.01
C ASP A 227 -6.32 -26.15 -9.04
N ASP A 228 -5.91 -24.96 -8.59
CA ASP A 228 -4.52 -24.55 -8.48
C ASP A 228 -3.89 -24.94 -7.13
N VAL A 229 -4.66 -25.59 -6.25
CA VAL A 229 -4.22 -25.96 -4.90
C VAL A 229 -4.11 -27.47 -4.78
N ASP A 230 -2.92 -27.94 -4.43
CA ASP A 230 -2.69 -29.32 -4.05
C ASP A 230 -2.43 -29.42 -2.55
N LEU A 231 -3.12 -30.35 -1.90
CA LEU A 231 -2.93 -30.71 -0.50
C LEU A 231 -2.67 -32.21 -0.41
N ALA A 232 -1.62 -32.59 0.31
CA ALA A 232 -1.32 -33.96 0.60
C ALA A 232 -0.88 -34.14 2.06
N THR A 233 -0.98 -35.38 2.54
CA THR A 233 -0.57 -35.79 3.87
C THR A 233 0.22 -37.09 3.78
N ASN A 234 1.01 -37.38 4.81
CA ASN A 234 1.60 -38.70 4.97
C ASN A 234 0.53 -39.73 5.43
N THR A 235 0.90 -41.01 5.50
CA THR A 235 -0.05 -42.12 5.72
C THR A 235 -0.89 -42.00 6.99
N ASP A 236 -0.29 -41.52 8.08
CA ASP A 236 -0.94 -41.32 9.39
C ASP A 236 -1.51 -39.91 9.57
N ALA A 237 -1.38 -39.03 8.56
CA ALA A 237 -1.75 -37.62 8.61
C ALA A 237 -1.10 -36.86 9.79
N SER A 238 0.09 -37.27 10.22
CA SER A 238 0.93 -36.50 11.14
C SER A 238 1.73 -35.40 10.45
N GLU A 239 1.76 -35.41 9.11
CA GLU A 239 2.41 -34.41 8.26
C GLU A 239 1.46 -33.98 7.15
N PHE A 240 1.50 -32.71 6.79
CA PHE A 240 0.88 -32.18 5.58
C PHE A 240 1.88 -31.37 4.78
N TRP A 241 1.63 -31.29 3.48
CA TRP A 241 2.22 -30.28 2.61
C TRP A 241 1.17 -29.85 1.61
N LEU A 242 1.17 -28.54 1.34
CA LEU A 242 0.30 -27.95 0.36
C LEU A 242 1.08 -27.01 -0.52
N HIS A 243 0.61 -26.84 -1.74
CA HIS A 243 1.13 -25.81 -2.62
C HIS A 243 0.03 -25.23 -3.50
N VAL A 244 0.30 -24.02 -3.96
CA VAL A 244 -0.57 -23.21 -4.79
C VAL A 244 0.23 -22.79 -6.02
N VAL A 245 -0.29 -23.11 -7.19
CA VAL A 245 0.27 -22.71 -8.48
C VAL A 245 -0.32 -21.37 -8.89
N THR A 246 0.54 -20.40 -9.17
CA THR A 246 0.12 -19.08 -9.67
C THR A 246 -0.15 -19.13 -11.18
N PRO A 247 -0.87 -18.16 -11.76
CA PRO A 247 -1.03 -18.05 -13.22
C PRO A 247 0.27 -17.97 -14.01
N THR A 248 1.38 -17.63 -13.35
CA THR A 248 2.72 -17.57 -13.94
C THR A 248 3.46 -18.92 -13.92
N GLY A 249 2.83 -19.97 -13.38
CA GLY A 249 3.44 -21.27 -13.12
C GLY A 249 4.38 -21.31 -11.90
N PHE A 250 4.59 -20.19 -11.21
CA PHE A 250 5.33 -20.17 -9.96
C PHE A 250 4.50 -20.79 -8.85
N VAL A 251 5.15 -21.48 -7.92
CA VAL A 251 4.52 -22.27 -6.88
C VAL A 251 4.90 -21.73 -5.52
N PHE A 252 3.91 -21.51 -4.66
CA PHE A 252 4.08 -21.22 -3.24
C PHE A 252 3.54 -22.39 -2.42
N GLY A 253 4.30 -22.89 -1.46
CA GLY A 253 3.86 -24.00 -0.62
C GLY A 253 4.17 -23.78 0.84
N SER A 254 3.40 -24.47 1.68
CA SER A 254 3.71 -24.61 3.11
C SER A 254 3.44 -26.03 3.57
N ALA A 255 4.16 -26.46 4.60
CA ALA A 255 4.04 -27.80 5.15
C ALA A 255 4.21 -27.77 6.67
N GLY A 256 3.74 -28.81 7.34
CA GLY A 256 3.81 -28.91 8.80
C GLY A 256 3.83 -30.35 9.28
N ARG A 257 4.42 -30.57 10.46
CA ARG A 257 4.61 -31.88 11.08
C ARG A 257 4.23 -31.81 12.56
N GLY A 258 3.47 -32.79 13.02
CA GLY A 258 3.21 -33.00 14.44
C GLY A 258 2.50 -31.85 15.15
N GLY A 259 1.73 -31.03 14.43
CA GLY A 259 1.04 -29.87 14.99
C GLY A 259 1.93 -28.65 15.21
N ASP A 260 3.15 -28.62 14.64
CA ASP A 260 4.03 -27.45 14.74
C ASP A 260 3.41 -26.23 14.03
N PRO A 261 3.19 -25.10 14.73
CA PRO A 261 2.69 -23.87 14.12
C PRO A 261 3.75 -23.18 13.24
N VAL A 262 5.04 -23.51 13.42
CA VAL A 262 6.15 -22.97 12.63
C VAL A 262 6.47 -23.95 11.51
N GLY A 263 5.80 -23.78 10.39
CA GLY A 263 5.91 -24.69 9.26
C GLY A 263 7.18 -24.56 8.41
N TRP A 264 7.19 -25.34 7.34
CA TRP A 264 8.11 -25.22 6.22
C TRP A 264 7.46 -24.38 5.13
N PHE A 265 8.29 -23.71 4.34
CA PHE A 265 7.89 -22.90 3.19
C PHE A 265 8.59 -23.38 1.93
N TYR A 266 7.88 -23.31 0.81
CA TYR A 266 8.38 -23.63 -0.52
C TYR A 266 8.06 -22.49 -1.48
N ALA A 267 9.02 -22.10 -2.30
CA ALA A 267 8.79 -21.20 -3.43
C ALA A 267 9.69 -21.62 -4.59
N GLY A 268 9.10 -21.85 -5.76
CA GLY A 268 9.85 -22.30 -6.92
C GLY A 268 9.02 -22.40 -8.19
N VAL A 269 9.68 -22.78 -9.30
CA VAL A 269 9.06 -22.90 -10.63
C VAL A 269 8.49 -24.30 -10.92
N ARG A 270 8.51 -25.20 -9.94
CA ARG A 270 7.97 -26.56 -10.05
C ARG A 270 7.22 -26.89 -8.77
N ALA A 271 6.24 -27.78 -8.85
CA ALA A 271 5.65 -28.33 -7.65
C ALA A 271 6.70 -29.19 -6.91
N PRO A 272 6.75 -29.16 -5.57
CA PRO A 272 7.57 -30.08 -4.80
C PRO A 272 7.07 -31.51 -5.04
N VAL A 273 7.99 -32.44 -5.31
CA VAL A 273 7.66 -33.83 -5.68
C VAL A 273 7.39 -34.68 -4.42
N GLY A 274 7.97 -34.29 -3.29
CA GLY A 274 7.80 -34.96 -2.00
C GLY A 274 7.21 -34.07 -0.89
N GLY A 275 7.00 -34.70 0.27
CA GLY A 275 6.67 -33.99 1.50
C GLY A 275 7.88 -33.27 2.11
N ILE A 276 7.77 -32.91 3.39
CA ILE A 276 8.74 -32.10 4.16
C ILE A 276 10.19 -32.60 4.12
N SER A 277 10.42 -33.87 3.77
CA SER A 277 11.75 -34.47 3.70
C SER A 277 12.47 -34.20 2.37
N ASP A 278 11.84 -33.49 1.44
CA ASP A 278 12.47 -32.98 0.21
C ASP A 278 13.32 -31.75 0.54
N ASP A 279 14.54 -31.68 -0.01
CA ASP A 279 15.53 -30.63 0.28
C ASP A 279 15.07 -29.22 -0.15
N ASP A 280 14.02 -29.17 -0.96
CA ASP A 280 13.39 -27.96 -1.47
C ASP A 280 12.55 -27.21 -0.41
N TRP A 281 12.13 -27.87 0.67
CA TRP A 281 11.36 -27.27 1.76
C TRP A 281 12.27 -26.54 2.75
N ARG A 282 11.99 -25.26 3.01
CA ARG A 282 12.77 -24.43 3.94
C ARG A 282 12.06 -24.31 5.27
N HIS A 283 12.72 -24.67 6.37
CA HIS A 283 12.14 -24.57 7.69
C HIS A 283 12.20 -23.11 8.20
N ALA A 284 11.06 -22.52 8.55
CA ALA A 284 10.95 -21.09 8.88
C ALA A 284 11.93 -20.60 9.96
N ALA A 285 12.21 -21.43 10.97
CA ALA A 285 13.13 -21.09 12.06
C ALA A 285 14.62 -21.32 11.75
N ARG A 286 14.97 -22.04 10.68
CA ARG A 286 16.35 -22.51 10.43
C ARG A 286 16.93 -21.96 9.14
N ASP A 287 16.08 -21.77 8.14
CA ASP A 287 16.50 -21.43 6.79
C ASP A 287 15.96 -20.05 6.42
N PRO A 288 16.75 -19.22 5.70
CA PRO A 288 16.24 -17.97 5.15
C PRO A 288 15.12 -18.29 4.15
N ALA A 289 14.03 -17.53 4.25
CA ALA A 289 12.94 -17.61 3.29
C ALA A 289 13.46 -17.38 1.87
N HIS A 290 12.81 -18.01 0.88
CA HIS A 290 13.05 -17.68 -0.51
C HIS A 290 12.79 -16.18 -0.73
N ILE A 291 13.51 -15.52 -1.64
CA ILE A 291 13.33 -14.06 -1.87
C ILE A 291 11.91 -13.67 -2.32
N GLU A 292 11.18 -14.66 -2.82
CA GLU A 292 9.79 -14.52 -3.24
C GLU A 292 8.79 -14.69 -2.11
N TRP A 293 9.19 -15.18 -0.93
CA TRP A 293 8.34 -15.34 0.25
C TRP A 293 8.21 -14.04 1.03
#